data_AF-A0A2S5SSK7-F1
#
_entry.id   AF-A0A2S5SSK7-F1
#
_cell.length_a   1.000
_cell.length_b   1.000
_cell.length_c   1.000
_cell.angle_alpha   90.00
_cell.angle_beta   90.00
_cell.angle_gamma   90.00
#
_symmetry.space_group_name_H-M   'P 1'
#
loop_
_entity.id
_entity.type
_entity.pdbx_description
1 polymer ?
#
loop_
_entity_poly.entity_id
_entity_poly.type
_entity_poly.pdbx_seq_one_letter_code
_entity_poly.pdbx_strand_id
1 'polypeptide(L)'
;MSEEDWQRFSAHARALCFDCPELFQAQWHVDPQEFIRHMRRCGWRSQQEFVQLVPSHAVRTATQNRQRVTVWEAVVDANTRDQPILPNHRIPLNKMLRTYGIDTPLRQACFFGNSIQETGWLRNLAEAGGNGLWYAPWFGRGFLQLTGPGNYCEYWRWRGRHVPQDLQRALEQAYDATYRLPGAQRTSERLRDAHFAQLTQEMVIWRRSVEGGDAQAPVADDLYAPADSAGFYWCKTGMARYADEVHAVQRQAVHTTQGVRVYYRSPAFWRASAAVNLPAAVNRLYSPALNGFDSRCCAYGVALAVLTELRLLDEHGRATLWYPEGYTRRRWW
;
A
#
# COMPACT_ATOMS: atom_id res chain seq x y z
N MET A 1 -11.02 -3.02 -50.72
CA MET A 1 -9.73 -2.31 -50.69
C MET A 1 -9.35 -2.06 -52.13
N SER A 2 -9.16 -0.81 -52.53
CA SER A 2 -8.82 -0.51 -53.93
C SER A 2 -7.35 -0.82 -54.20
N GLU A 3 -6.98 -0.96 -55.47
CA GLU A 3 -5.58 -1.13 -55.88
C GLU A 3 -4.72 0.05 -55.40
N GLU A 4 -5.29 1.25 -55.40
CA GLU A 4 -4.62 2.47 -54.94
C GLU A 4 -4.37 2.45 -53.42
N ASP A 5 -5.33 1.97 -52.62
CA ASP A 5 -5.15 1.79 -51.18
C ASP A 5 -4.03 0.77 -50.88
N TRP A 6 -3.99 -0.32 -51.64
CA TRP A 6 -2.98 -1.36 -51.50
C TRP A 6 -1.57 -0.86 -51.85
N GLN A 7 -1.45 -0.06 -52.90
CA GLN A 7 -0.18 0.55 -53.30
C GLN A 7 0.31 1.57 -52.27
N ARG A 8 -0.58 2.42 -51.73
CA ARG A 8 -0.24 3.38 -50.68
C ARG A 8 0.22 2.69 -49.40
N PHE A 9 -0.48 1.64 -48.97
CA PHE A 9 -0.08 0.82 -47.83
C PHE A 9 1.28 0.16 -48.06
N SER A 10 1.48 -0.48 -49.21
CA SER A 10 2.74 -1.17 -49.56
C SER A 10 3.92 -0.20 -49.62
N ALA A 11 3.74 1.00 -50.17
CA ALA A 11 4.76 2.03 -50.21
C ALA A 11 5.13 2.53 -48.80
N HIS A 12 4.14 2.76 -47.94
CA HIS A 12 4.37 3.18 -46.55
C HIS A 12 5.07 2.08 -45.74
N ALA A 13 4.63 0.84 -45.85
CA ALA A 13 5.24 -0.30 -45.17
C ALA A 13 6.70 -0.49 -45.61
N ARG A 14 6.99 -0.42 -46.91
CA ARG A 14 8.36 -0.52 -47.44
C ARG A 14 9.25 0.64 -47.00
N ALA A 15 8.71 1.86 -46.88
CA ALA A 15 9.47 3.01 -46.38
C ALA A 15 9.85 2.89 -44.89
N LEU A 16 9.11 2.09 -44.12
CA LEU A 16 9.44 1.75 -42.73
C LEU A 16 10.37 0.54 -42.62
N CYS A 17 10.53 -0.22 -43.69
CA CYS A 17 11.52 -1.28 -43.76
C CYS A 17 12.92 -0.68 -44.01
N PHE A 18 13.91 -1.24 -43.35
CA PHE A 18 15.32 -0.99 -43.64
C PHE A 18 15.94 -2.31 -44.09
N ASP A 19 16.77 -2.25 -45.13
CA ASP A 19 17.44 -3.42 -45.66
C ASP A 19 18.58 -3.79 -44.70
N CYS A 20 18.39 -4.87 -43.95
CA CYS A 20 19.36 -5.40 -42.98
C CYS A 20 19.44 -6.91 -43.16
N PRO A 21 20.03 -7.38 -44.28
CA PRO A 21 20.15 -8.81 -44.56
C PRO A 21 20.91 -9.55 -43.45
N GLU A 22 21.77 -8.88 -42.70
CA GLU A 22 22.44 -9.45 -41.53
C GLU A 22 21.45 -9.86 -40.43
N LEU A 23 20.33 -9.15 -40.27
CA LEU A 23 19.31 -9.46 -39.26
C LEU A 23 18.55 -10.77 -39.58
N PHE A 24 18.40 -11.07 -40.87
CA PHE A 24 17.73 -12.28 -41.37
C PHE A 24 18.69 -13.47 -41.54
N GLN A 25 19.99 -13.22 -41.61
CA GLN A 25 21.05 -14.23 -41.53
C GLN A 25 21.50 -14.51 -40.09
N ALA A 26 21.08 -13.68 -39.13
CA ALA A 26 21.42 -13.83 -37.72
C ALA A 26 20.84 -15.12 -37.14
N GLN A 27 21.69 -15.90 -36.47
CA GLN A 27 21.24 -16.93 -35.54
C GLN A 27 20.89 -16.26 -34.22
N TRP A 28 19.59 -16.13 -33.95
CA TRP A 28 19.11 -15.56 -32.70
C TRP A 28 19.33 -16.54 -31.55
N HIS A 29 20.22 -16.17 -30.63
CA HIS A 29 20.39 -16.87 -29.37
C HIS A 29 19.66 -16.08 -28.28
N VAL A 30 18.79 -16.76 -27.53
CA VAL A 30 18.24 -16.20 -26.29
C VAL A 30 19.32 -16.34 -25.23
N ASP A 31 19.90 -15.22 -24.79
CA ASP A 31 20.67 -15.20 -23.54
C ASP A 31 19.68 -15.21 -22.37
N PRO A 32 19.53 -16.33 -21.64
CA PRO A 32 18.54 -16.42 -20.58
C PRO A 32 18.85 -15.48 -19.41
N GLN A 33 20.12 -15.15 -19.18
CA GLN A 33 20.53 -14.25 -18.09
C GLN A 33 20.17 -12.81 -18.42
N GLU A 34 20.43 -12.34 -19.64
CA GLU A 34 19.98 -11.01 -20.08
C GLU A 34 18.46 -10.90 -20.09
N PHE A 35 17.76 -11.94 -20.57
CA PHE A 35 16.30 -11.98 -20.55
C PHE A 35 15.76 -11.86 -19.12
N ILE A 36 16.27 -12.67 -18.18
CA ILE A 36 15.89 -12.60 -16.76
C ILE A 36 16.25 -11.24 -16.17
N ARG A 37 17.43 -10.69 -16.47
CA ARG A 37 17.86 -9.37 -15.97
C ARG A 37 16.93 -8.27 -16.46
N HIS A 38 16.48 -8.34 -17.71
CA HIS A 38 15.51 -7.40 -18.27
C HIS A 38 14.13 -7.56 -17.60
N MET A 39 13.63 -8.79 -17.50
CA MET A 39 12.33 -9.06 -16.87
C MET A 39 12.30 -8.66 -15.39
N ARG A 40 13.42 -8.77 -14.66
CA ARG A 40 13.55 -8.29 -13.27
C ARG A 40 13.44 -6.77 -13.13
N ARG A 41 13.58 -6.01 -14.21
CA ARG A 41 13.30 -4.55 -14.22
C ARG A 41 11.80 -4.27 -14.32
N CYS A 42 10.98 -5.26 -14.66
CA CYS A 42 9.54 -5.14 -14.58
C CYS A 42 9.12 -5.04 -13.11
N GLY A 43 8.80 -3.83 -12.66
CA GLY A 43 8.31 -3.60 -11.29
C GLY A 43 6.85 -4.03 -11.06
N TRP A 44 6.22 -4.66 -12.05
CA TRP A 44 4.83 -5.12 -11.96
C TRP A 44 4.76 -6.50 -11.33
N ARG A 45 3.73 -6.70 -10.51
CA ARG A 45 3.48 -7.95 -9.80
C ARG A 45 2.17 -8.58 -10.19
N SER A 46 2.22 -9.89 -10.38
CA SER A 46 1.07 -10.78 -10.39
C SER A 46 0.42 -10.85 -9.01
N GLN A 47 -0.79 -11.38 -8.96
CA GLN A 47 -1.50 -11.61 -7.68
C GLN A 47 -0.68 -12.48 -6.72
N GLN A 48 -0.01 -13.51 -7.23
CA GLN A 48 0.73 -14.44 -6.38
C GLN A 48 1.98 -13.78 -5.80
N GLU A 49 2.67 -12.94 -6.57
CA GLU A 49 3.80 -12.15 -6.09
C GLU A 49 3.36 -11.13 -5.02
N PHE A 50 2.18 -10.53 -5.17
CA PHE A 50 1.60 -9.70 -4.09
C PHE A 50 1.34 -10.51 -2.81
N VAL A 51 0.84 -11.74 -2.92
CA VAL A 51 0.63 -12.60 -1.74
C VAL A 51 1.94 -12.98 -1.07
N GLN A 52 3.05 -13.13 -1.81
CA GLN A 52 4.35 -13.35 -1.20
C GLN A 52 4.78 -12.20 -0.28
N LEU A 53 4.30 -10.97 -0.48
CA LEU A 53 4.59 -9.83 0.39
C LEU A 53 3.88 -9.91 1.74
N VAL A 54 2.86 -10.76 1.87
CA VAL A 54 2.10 -10.93 3.11
C VAL A 54 2.83 -11.93 4.01
N PRO A 55 3.24 -11.53 5.23
CA PRO A 55 3.92 -12.43 6.14
C PRO A 55 3.03 -13.61 6.52
N SER A 56 3.61 -14.78 6.82
CA SER A 56 2.83 -15.94 7.31
C SER A 56 2.33 -15.73 8.75
N HIS A 57 3.05 -14.90 9.51
CA HIS A 57 2.74 -14.56 10.89
C HIS A 57 3.20 -13.13 11.19
N ALA A 58 2.58 -12.49 12.16
CA ALA A 58 2.96 -11.16 12.60
C ALA A 58 3.12 -11.08 14.11
N VAL A 59 4.05 -10.23 14.53
CA VAL A 59 4.10 -9.75 15.90
C VAL A 59 3.04 -8.67 16.06
N ARG A 60 2.20 -8.78 17.08
CA ARG A 60 1.23 -7.74 17.42
C ARG A 60 1.22 -7.48 18.92
N THR A 61 1.22 -6.21 19.28
CA THR A 61 0.94 -5.80 20.65
C THR A 61 -0.57 -5.86 20.92
N ALA A 62 -0.98 -6.64 21.91
CA ALA A 62 -2.37 -6.80 22.34
C ALA A 62 -2.52 -6.49 23.83
N THR A 63 -3.75 -6.25 24.27
CA THR A 63 -4.09 -6.16 25.69
C THR A 63 -4.85 -7.43 26.08
N GLN A 64 -4.30 -8.20 27.00
CA GLN A 64 -4.94 -9.38 27.59
C GLN A 64 -4.93 -9.23 29.10
N ASN A 65 -6.07 -9.45 29.76
CA ASN A 65 -6.21 -9.29 31.21
C ASN A 65 -5.69 -7.94 31.75
N ARG A 66 -5.95 -6.84 31.03
CA ARG A 66 -5.46 -5.48 31.31
C ARG A 66 -3.93 -5.32 31.29
N GLN A 67 -3.19 -6.31 30.79
CA GLN A 67 -1.75 -6.25 30.60
C GLN A 67 -1.41 -6.23 29.12
N ARG A 68 -0.32 -5.54 28.77
CA ARG A 68 0.19 -5.48 27.41
C ARG A 68 0.99 -6.76 27.14
N VAL A 69 0.53 -7.54 26.17
CA VAL A 69 1.18 -8.79 25.75
C VAL A 69 1.55 -8.71 24.28
N THR A 70 2.67 -9.31 23.92
CA THR A 70 3.09 -9.44 22.53
C THR A 70 2.64 -10.81 22.02
N VAL A 71 1.76 -10.83 21.03
CA VAL A 71 1.27 -12.07 20.43
C VAL A 71 1.99 -12.37 19.13
N TRP A 72 2.14 -13.65 18.84
CA TRP A 72 2.53 -14.17 17.54
C TRP A 72 1.28 -14.73 16.86
N GLU A 73 0.76 -14.01 15.87
CA GLU A 73 -0.51 -14.37 15.22
C GLU A 73 -0.26 -14.91 13.82
N ALA A 74 -0.95 -16.01 13.47
CA ALA A 74 -0.96 -16.51 12.10
C ALA A 74 -1.74 -15.54 11.22
N VAL A 75 -1.15 -15.19 10.09
CA VAL A 75 -1.78 -14.32 9.09
C VAL A 75 -2.45 -15.21 8.05
N VAL A 76 -3.78 -15.16 8.02
CA VAL A 76 -4.58 -15.89 7.02
C VAL A 76 -4.18 -15.45 5.62
N ASP A 77 -4.18 -16.39 4.68
CA ASP A 77 -3.86 -16.09 3.29
C ASP A 77 -4.85 -15.09 2.69
N ALA A 78 -4.34 -14.05 2.03
CA ALA A 78 -5.17 -13.08 1.35
C ALA A 78 -6.01 -13.72 0.23
N ASN A 79 -5.56 -14.85 -0.33
CA ASN A 79 -6.28 -15.59 -1.36
C ASN A 79 -7.42 -16.48 -0.83
N THR A 80 -7.48 -16.79 0.46
CA THR A 80 -8.50 -17.71 1.00
C THR A 80 -9.82 -17.04 1.36
N ARG A 81 -10.07 -15.82 0.84
CA ARG A 81 -11.32 -15.09 1.06
C ARG A 81 -12.22 -15.21 -0.15
N ASP A 82 -13.52 -15.28 0.08
CA ASP A 82 -14.55 -15.32 -0.98
C ASP A 82 -14.45 -14.13 -1.95
N GLN A 83 -13.94 -12.98 -1.46
CA GLN A 83 -13.71 -11.77 -2.26
C GLN A 83 -12.31 -11.20 -1.94
N PRO A 84 -11.25 -11.67 -2.61
CA PRO A 84 -9.90 -11.14 -2.40
C PRO A 84 -9.79 -9.73 -3.00
N ILE A 85 -8.98 -8.86 -2.38
CA ILE A 85 -8.69 -7.50 -2.90
C ILE A 85 -7.90 -7.56 -4.22
N LEU A 86 -6.99 -8.52 -4.34
CA LEU A 86 -6.00 -8.55 -5.42
C LEU A 86 -6.57 -8.73 -6.84
N PRO A 87 -7.59 -9.56 -7.09
CA PRO A 87 -8.26 -9.64 -8.39
C PRO A 87 -8.67 -8.27 -8.94
N ASN A 88 -9.27 -7.43 -8.10
CA ASN A 88 -9.77 -6.10 -8.50
C ASN A 88 -8.64 -5.05 -8.55
N HIS A 89 -7.69 -5.11 -7.62
CA HIS A 89 -6.78 -3.97 -7.39
C HIS A 89 -5.31 -4.19 -7.77
N ARG A 90 -4.89 -5.39 -8.18
CA ARG A 90 -3.47 -5.63 -8.57
C ARG A 90 -3.01 -4.75 -9.74
N ILE A 91 -3.86 -4.52 -10.74
CA ILE A 91 -3.52 -3.68 -11.90
C ILE A 91 -3.48 -2.20 -11.49
N PRO A 92 -4.52 -1.64 -10.83
CA PRO A 92 -4.46 -0.29 -10.25
C PRO A 92 -3.24 -0.04 -9.36
N LEU A 93 -2.88 -0.99 -8.48
CA LEU A 93 -1.69 -0.90 -7.64
C LEU A 93 -0.41 -0.76 -8.46
N ASN A 94 -0.19 -1.64 -9.45
CA ASN A 94 0.99 -1.58 -10.30
C ASN A 94 1.08 -0.28 -11.12
N LYS A 95 -0.06 0.25 -11.56
CA LYS A 95 -0.12 1.57 -12.22
C LYS A 95 0.24 2.68 -11.24
N MET A 96 -0.36 2.68 -10.06
CA MET A 96 -0.10 3.67 -9.01
C MET A 96 1.38 3.71 -8.62
N LEU A 97 2.02 2.56 -8.38
CA LEU A 97 3.44 2.52 -8.03
C LEU A 97 4.30 3.25 -9.07
N ARG A 98 3.98 3.10 -10.36
CA ARG A 98 4.68 3.83 -11.43
C ARG A 98 4.31 5.31 -11.47
N THR A 99 3.03 5.64 -11.41
CA THR A 99 2.53 7.02 -11.46
C THR A 99 3.14 7.89 -10.36
N TYR A 100 3.29 7.35 -9.15
CA TYR A 100 3.76 8.09 -7.98
C TYR A 100 5.24 7.85 -7.63
N GLY A 101 6.01 7.26 -8.56
CA GLY A 101 7.46 7.07 -8.39
C GLY A 101 7.84 6.11 -7.26
N ILE A 102 7.00 5.13 -6.95
CA ILE A 102 7.28 4.04 -6.00
C ILE A 102 7.90 2.88 -6.80
N ASP A 103 8.99 3.17 -7.50
CA ASP A 103 9.59 2.33 -8.55
C ASP A 103 10.89 1.63 -8.11
N THR A 104 11.51 2.06 -7.02
CA THR A 104 12.65 1.35 -6.42
C THR A 104 12.19 0.24 -5.47
N PRO A 105 12.95 -0.87 -5.36
CA PRO A 105 12.66 -1.93 -4.40
C PRO A 105 12.47 -1.46 -2.95
N LEU A 106 13.27 -0.49 -2.51
CA LEU A 106 13.22 0.04 -1.14
C LEU A 106 11.99 0.93 -0.91
N ARG A 107 11.63 1.78 -1.88
CA ARG A 107 10.35 2.52 -1.84
C ARG A 107 9.16 1.59 -1.76
N GLN A 108 9.17 0.53 -2.58
CA GLN A 108 8.11 -0.47 -2.57
C GLN A 108 8.09 -1.25 -1.24
N ALA A 109 9.24 -1.60 -0.66
CA ALA A 109 9.28 -2.24 0.65
C ALA A 109 8.70 -1.34 1.75
N CYS A 110 9.00 -0.04 1.74
CA CYS A 110 8.38 0.94 2.64
C CYS A 110 6.87 1.07 2.42
N PHE A 111 6.43 1.14 1.17
CA PHE A 111 5.02 1.22 0.82
C PHE A 111 4.25 -0.02 1.29
N PHE A 112 4.70 -1.22 0.90
CA PHE A 112 4.01 -2.47 1.21
C PHE A 112 4.10 -2.85 2.69
N GLY A 113 5.21 -2.56 3.38
CA GLY A 113 5.31 -2.75 4.82
C GLY A 113 4.24 -2.00 5.60
N ASN A 114 3.86 -0.81 5.13
CA ASN A 114 2.72 -0.06 5.67
C ASN A 114 1.40 -0.61 5.14
N SER A 115 1.23 -0.60 3.81
CA SER A 115 -0.05 -0.86 3.16
C SER A 115 -0.65 -2.23 3.47
N ILE A 116 0.19 -3.27 3.55
CA ILE A 116 -0.27 -4.62 3.87
C ILE A 116 -0.83 -4.66 5.29
N GLN A 117 -0.20 -3.99 6.26
CA GLN A 117 -0.72 -3.95 7.62
C GLN A 117 -1.99 -3.10 7.72
N GLU A 118 -2.02 -1.94 7.06
CA GLU A 118 -3.19 -1.04 7.06
C GLU A 118 -4.45 -1.68 6.49
N THR A 119 -4.28 -2.58 5.53
CA THR A 119 -5.38 -3.33 4.89
C THR A 119 -5.74 -4.62 5.63
N GLY A 120 -5.23 -4.81 6.84
CA GLY A 120 -5.42 -6.04 7.61
C GLY A 120 -4.92 -7.27 6.86
N TRP A 121 -3.69 -7.19 6.34
CA TRP A 121 -3.02 -8.21 5.54
C TRP A 121 -3.63 -8.41 4.14
N LEU A 122 -3.95 -7.31 3.44
CA LEU A 122 -4.66 -7.31 2.14
C LEU A 122 -6.05 -7.95 2.18
N ARG A 123 -6.75 -7.79 3.32
CA ARG A 123 -8.10 -8.31 3.49
C ARG A 123 -9.16 -7.24 3.32
N ASN A 124 -8.95 -6.03 3.85
CA ASN A 124 -9.95 -4.96 3.83
C ASN A 124 -9.38 -3.66 3.26
N LEU A 125 -10.19 -2.92 2.52
CA LEU A 125 -9.90 -1.54 2.10
C LEU A 125 -10.67 -0.51 2.94
N ALA A 126 -11.51 -0.94 3.87
CA ALA A 126 -12.19 -0.09 4.85
C ALA A 126 -11.74 -0.48 6.25
N GLU A 127 -11.59 0.53 7.11
CA GLU A 127 -11.32 0.35 8.54
C GLU A 127 -12.39 -0.54 9.17
N ALA A 128 -11.96 -1.63 9.83
CA ALA A 128 -12.88 -2.57 10.45
C ALA A 128 -13.71 -1.88 11.55
N GLY A 129 -15.04 -1.93 11.43
CA GLY A 129 -15.92 -1.24 12.37
C GLY A 129 -15.97 0.29 12.18
N GLY A 130 -15.46 0.83 11.07
CA GLY A 130 -15.40 2.27 10.80
C GLY A 130 -16.71 3.02 11.00
N ASN A 131 -17.85 2.38 10.67
CA ASN A 131 -19.20 2.96 10.86
C ASN A 131 -19.55 3.24 12.33
N GLY A 132 -18.92 2.57 13.29
CA GLY A 132 -19.12 2.77 14.73
C GLY A 132 -18.18 3.79 15.37
N LEU A 133 -17.24 4.35 14.61
CA LEU A 133 -16.26 5.30 15.12
C LEU A 133 -16.85 6.70 15.22
N TRP A 134 -16.36 7.49 16.19
CA TRP A 134 -16.84 8.87 16.39
C TRP A 134 -16.58 9.77 15.18
N TYR A 135 -15.65 9.39 14.29
CA TYR A 135 -15.36 10.11 13.05
C TYR A 135 -16.04 9.53 11.81
N ALA A 136 -16.97 8.57 11.96
CA ALA A 136 -17.77 8.12 10.84
C ALA A 136 -18.55 9.30 10.20
N PRO A 137 -18.69 9.34 8.86
CA PRO A 137 -18.27 8.34 7.85
C PRO A 137 -16.84 8.52 7.31
N TRP A 138 -16.00 9.34 7.94
CA TRP A 138 -14.66 9.75 7.48
C TRP A 138 -13.53 8.84 7.98
N PHE A 139 -13.81 7.55 8.13
CA PHE A 139 -12.85 6.55 8.59
C PHE A 139 -11.86 6.11 7.50
N GLY A 140 -10.86 5.32 7.90
CA GLY A 140 -9.76 4.90 7.03
C GLY A 140 -10.23 4.08 5.83
N ARG A 141 -9.82 4.47 4.62
CA ARG A 141 -10.05 3.70 3.39
C ARG A 141 -8.83 3.59 2.48
N GLY A 142 -8.81 2.58 1.62
CA GLY A 142 -7.77 2.35 0.64
C GLY A 142 -6.50 1.76 1.24
N PHE A 143 -5.45 1.69 0.42
CA PHE A 143 -4.22 0.95 0.73
C PHE A 143 -3.34 1.59 1.81
N LEU A 144 -3.51 2.87 2.12
CA LEU A 144 -2.84 3.57 3.23
C LEU A 144 -3.83 4.23 4.20
N GLN A 145 -5.09 3.77 4.20
CA GLN A 145 -6.14 4.20 5.15
C GLN A 145 -6.32 5.73 5.22
N LEU A 146 -6.67 6.35 4.09
CA LEU A 146 -7.05 7.76 4.01
C LEU A 146 -8.16 8.07 5.03
N THR A 147 -7.86 8.92 6.02
CA THR A 147 -8.72 9.13 7.21
C THR A 147 -8.94 10.61 7.47
N GLY A 148 -10.15 10.99 7.89
CA GLY A 148 -10.51 12.36 8.27
C GLY A 148 -10.92 13.22 7.07
N PRO A 149 -11.92 14.11 7.24
CA PRO A 149 -12.55 14.80 6.11
C PRO A 149 -11.62 15.70 5.30
N GLY A 150 -10.66 16.37 5.95
CA GLY A 150 -9.67 17.21 5.26
C GLY A 150 -8.85 16.41 4.24
N ASN A 151 -8.39 15.23 4.63
CA ASN A 151 -7.64 14.33 3.76
C ASN A 151 -8.46 13.87 2.54
N TYR A 152 -9.76 13.56 2.73
CA TYR A 152 -10.65 13.24 1.61
C TYR A 152 -10.86 14.44 0.67
N CYS A 153 -11.11 15.63 1.22
CA CYS A 153 -11.31 16.84 0.42
C CYS A 153 -10.07 17.17 -0.41
N GLU A 154 -8.88 17.09 0.18
CA GLU A 154 -7.62 17.29 -0.53
C GLU A 154 -7.40 16.25 -1.62
N TYR A 155 -7.65 14.96 -1.32
CA TYR A 155 -7.55 13.90 -2.31
C TYR A 155 -8.51 14.13 -3.50
N TRP A 156 -9.75 14.54 -3.24
CA TRP A 156 -10.69 14.84 -4.33
C TRP A 156 -10.21 16.00 -5.20
N ARG A 157 -9.64 17.07 -4.61
CA ARG A 157 -9.02 18.14 -5.39
C ARG A 157 -7.79 17.67 -6.17
N TRP A 158 -6.97 16.81 -5.58
CA TRP A 158 -5.84 16.17 -6.27
C TRP A 158 -6.31 15.40 -7.51
N ARG A 159 -7.47 14.75 -7.44
CA ARG A 159 -8.14 14.11 -8.59
C ARG A 159 -8.74 15.09 -9.61
N GLY A 160 -8.56 16.40 -9.43
CA GLY A 160 -9.14 17.45 -10.27
C GLY A 160 -10.64 17.69 -10.03
N ARG A 161 -11.20 17.19 -8.92
CA ARG A 161 -12.62 17.37 -8.59
C ARG A 161 -12.85 18.68 -7.85
N HIS A 162 -14.01 19.29 -8.09
CA HIS A 162 -14.40 20.51 -7.39
C HIS A 162 -14.89 20.19 -5.96
N VAL A 163 -14.24 20.80 -4.96
CA VAL A 163 -14.65 20.72 -3.55
C VAL A 163 -14.71 22.13 -2.98
N PRO A 164 -15.90 22.65 -2.61
CA PRO A 164 -16.05 23.98 -2.02
C PRO A 164 -15.15 24.14 -0.79
N GLN A 165 -14.48 25.29 -0.68
CA GLN A 165 -13.61 25.59 0.47
C GLN A 165 -14.41 25.66 1.78
N ASP A 166 -15.63 26.21 1.72
CA ASP A 166 -16.53 26.31 2.88
C ASP A 166 -16.94 24.93 3.40
N LEU A 167 -17.21 23.98 2.49
CA LEU A 167 -17.48 22.59 2.86
C LEU A 167 -16.30 21.96 3.61
N GLN A 168 -15.07 22.07 3.09
CA GLN A 168 -13.89 21.52 3.78
C GLN A 168 -13.74 22.15 5.18
N ARG A 169 -13.82 23.48 5.26
CA ARG A 169 -13.70 24.19 6.55
C ARG A 169 -14.75 23.73 7.55
N ALA A 170 -16.00 23.59 7.13
CA ALA A 170 -17.08 23.11 8.00
C ALA A 170 -16.83 21.68 8.49
N LEU A 171 -16.39 20.78 7.60
CA LEU A 171 -16.09 19.39 7.94
C LEU A 171 -14.91 19.28 8.93
N GLU A 172 -13.83 20.04 8.70
CA GLU A 172 -12.65 20.06 9.58
C GLU A 172 -12.99 20.66 10.94
N GLN A 173 -13.76 21.75 10.98
CA GLN A 173 -14.24 22.33 12.24
C GLN A 173 -15.09 21.36 13.04
N ALA A 174 -16.01 20.63 12.38
CA ALA A 174 -16.82 19.61 13.02
C ALA A 174 -15.97 18.46 13.56
N TYR A 175 -14.97 18.01 12.79
CA TYR A 175 -14.03 16.97 13.18
C TYR A 175 -13.21 17.40 14.41
N ASP A 176 -12.58 18.57 14.36
CA ASP A 176 -11.76 19.11 15.45
C ASP A 176 -12.58 19.37 16.72
N ALA A 177 -13.78 19.94 16.56
CA ALA A 177 -14.67 20.19 17.69
C ALA A 177 -15.08 18.89 18.38
N THR A 178 -15.26 17.80 17.62
CA THR A 178 -15.55 16.47 18.17
C THR A 178 -14.31 15.84 18.79
N TYR A 179 -13.14 15.97 18.15
CA TYR A 179 -11.86 15.45 18.65
C TYR A 179 -11.47 16.06 20.01
N ARG A 180 -11.78 17.34 20.24
CA ARG A 180 -11.51 18.03 21.51
C ARG A 180 -12.40 17.57 22.67
N LEU A 181 -13.50 16.86 22.40
CA LEU A 181 -14.33 16.29 23.46
C LEU A 181 -13.61 15.13 24.16
N PRO A 182 -13.90 14.90 25.46
CA PRO A 182 -13.47 13.69 26.16
C PRO A 182 -13.87 12.43 25.36
N GLY A 183 -13.01 11.41 25.33
CA GLY A 183 -13.20 10.23 24.49
C GLY A 183 -14.59 9.58 24.60
N ALA A 184 -15.13 9.49 25.82
CA ALA A 184 -16.47 8.93 26.09
C ALA A 184 -17.63 9.76 25.54
N GLN A 185 -17.39 11.01 25.18
CA GLN A 185 -18.40 11.94 24.64
C GLN A 185 -18.29 12.11 23.12
N ARG A 186 -17.28 11.51 22.48
CA ARG A 186 -17.09 11.62 21.03
C ARG A 186 -18.13 10.75 20.32
N THR A 187 -18.94 11.35 19.46
CA THR A 187 -19.92 10.65 18.62
C THR A 187 -19.83 11.16 17.18
N SER A 188 -20.33 10.37 16.23
CA SER A 188 -20.36 10.73 14.80
C SER A 188 -21.44 11.73 14.43
N GLU A 189 -22.26 12.19 15.39
CA GLU A 189 -23.43 13.04 15.12
C GLU A 189 -23.05 14.28 14.31
N ARG A 190 -22.02 15.02 14.73
CA ARG A 190 -21.58 16.27 14.08
C ARG A 190 -20.99 16.07 12.69
N LEU A 191 -20.63 14.83 12.34
CA LEU A 191 -19.95 14.48 11.10
C LEU A 191 -20.87 13.80 10.08
N ARG A 192 -22.16 13.61 10.42
CA ARG A 192 -23.15 13.06 9.49
C ARG A 192 -23.31 13.93 8.26
N ASP A 193 -23.40 13.30 7.10
CA ASP A 193 -23.50 13.97 5.79
C ASP A 193 -24.64 15.00 5.73
N ALA A 194 -25.77 14.72 6.38
CA ALA A 194 -26.96 15.58 6.39
C ALA A 194 -26.72 16.98 7.00
N HIS A 195 -25.66 17.16 7.80
CA HIS A 195 -25.31 18.47 8.38
C HIS A 195 -24.56 19.39 7.41
N PHE A 196 -24.18 18.88 6.23
CA PHE A 196 -23.35 19.60 5.26
C PHE A 196 -24.10 19.76 3.94
N ALA A 197 -24.87 20.85 3.80
CA ALA A 197 -25.69 21.10 2.60
C ALA A 197 -24.89 21.14 1.27
N GLN A 198 -23.59 21.49 1.33
CA GLN A 198 -22.71 21.50 0.15
C GLN A 198 -22.10 20.13 -0.18
N LEU A 199 -22.27 19.11 0.69
CA LEU A 199 -21.81 17.75 0.45
C LEU A 199 -22.77 17.05 -0.50
N THR A 200 -22.36 16.88 -1.75
CA THR A 200 -23.21 16.26 -2.77
C THR A 200 -23.22 14.73 -2.65
N GLN A 201 -24.25 14.11 -3.23
CA GLN A 201 -24.29 12.65 -3.36
C GLN A 201 -23.09 12.10 -4.14
N GLU A 202 -22.58 12.86 -5.10
CA GLU A 202 -21.38 12.51 -5.86
C GLU A 202 -20.15 12.43 -4.96
N MET A 203 -19.96 13.37 -4.04
CA MET A 203 -18.87 13.33 -3.04
C MET A 203 -19.01 12.13 -2.09
N VAL A 204 -20.23 11.74 -1.74
CA VAL A 204 -20.48 10.51 -0.95
C VAL A 204 -20.06 9.27 -1.73
N ILE A 205 -20.34 9.21 -3.04
CA ILE A 205 -19.87 8.14 -3.93
C ILE A 205 -18.33 8.14 -3.99
N TRP A 206 -17.70 9.30 -4.21
CA TRP A 206 -16.24 9.45 -4.23
C TRP A 206 -15.58 8.95 -2.95
N ARG A 207 -16.21 9.18 -1.78
CA ARG A 207 -15.74 8.66 -0.49
C ARG A 207 -15.79 7.14 -0.46
N ARG A 208 -16.88 6.53 -0.93
CA ARG A 208 -17.05 5.07 -0.99
C ARG A 208 -16.13 4.41 -2.01
N SER A 209 -15.85 5.03 -3.15
CA SER A 209 -14.93 4.43 -4.13
C SER A 209 -13.52 4.20 -3.57
N VAL A 210 -13.09 4.94 -2.54
CA VAL A 210 -11.79 4.72 -1.86
C VAL A 210 -11.71 3.36 -1.15
N GLU A 211 -12.85 2.76 -0.74
CA GLU A 211 -12.86 1.40 -0.17
C GLU A 211 -13.13 0.30 -1.20
N GLY A 212 -13.17 0.64 -2.49
CA GLY A 212 -13.39 -0.33 -3.57
C GLY A 212 -14.86 -0.57 -3.92
N GLY A 213 -15.78 0.25 -3.39
CA GLY A 213 -17.21 0.21 -3.72
C GLY A 213 -17.85 -1.17 -3.54
N ASP A 214 -18.64 -1.60 -4.52
CA ASP A 214 -19.17 -2.96 -4.58
C ASP A 214 -18.14 -3.90 -5.20
N ALA A 215 -17.58 -4.81 -4.40
CA ALA A 215 -16.55 -5.74 -4.86
C ALA A 215 -17.04 -6.74 -5.93
N GLN A 216 -18.34 -6.99 -6.04
CA GLN A 216 -18.94 -7.88 -7.06
C GLN A 216 -19.21 -7.17 -8.38
N ALA A 217 -19.52 -5.88 -8.33
CA ALA A 217 -19.81 -5.05 -9.49
C ALA A 217 -19.09 -3.70 -9.41
N PRO A 218 -17.74 -3.69 -9.34
CA PRO A 218 -17.00 -2.46 -9.14
C PRO A 218 -17.07 -1.58 -10.38
N VAL A 219 -17.31 -0.28 -10.21
CA VAL A 219 -17.14 0.67 -11.31
C VAL A 219 -15.67 1.07 -11.46
N ALA A 220 -15.35 1.77 -12.55
CA ALA A 220 -13.97 2.15 -12.85
C ALA A 220 -13.28 2.93 -11.69
N ASP A 221 -14.01 3.82 -11.01
CA ASP A 221 -13.45 4.58 -9.89
C ASP A 221 -13.24 3.71 -8.64
N ASP A 222 -14.08 2.70 -8.42
CA ASP A 222 -13.92 1.75 -7.32
C ASP A 222 -12.64 0.93 -7.48
N LEU A 223 -12.28 0.55 -8.70
CA LEU A 223 -11.03 -0.15 -8.97
C LEU A 223 -9.81 0.77 -8.75
N TYR A 224 -9.93 2.03 -9.16
CA TYR A 224 -8.82 2.98 -9.23
C TYR A 224 -8.52 3.71 -7.91
N ALA A 225 -9.56 4.24 -7.25
CA ALA A 225 -9.43 5.14 -6.11
C ALA A 225 -8.72 4.56 -4.87
N PRO A 226 -8.83 3.26 -4.54
CA PRO A 226 -8.12 2.70 -3.39
C PRO A 226 -6.60 2.77 -3.53
N ALA A 227 -6.09 2.47 -4.73
CA ALA A 227 -4.66 2.56 -5.02
C ALA A 227 -4.24 4.02 -5.17
N ASP A 228 -4.97 4.80 -5.96
CA ASP A 228 -4.62 6.19 -6.24
C ASP A 228 -4.58 7.07 -4.99
N SER A 229 -5.52 6.88 -4.05
CA SER A 229 -5.51 7.59 -2.76
C SER A 229 -4.25 7.29 -1.92
N ALA A 230 -3.72 6.06 -1.99
CA ALA A 230 -2.47 5.69 -1.37
C ALA A 230 -1.26 6.35 -2.07
N GLY A 231 -1.27 6.45 -3.39
CA GLY A 231 -0.26 7.22 -4.14
C GLY A 231 -0.28 8.71 -3.79
N PHE A 232 -1.46 9.31 -3.72
CA PHE A 232 -1.65 10.67 -3.22
C PHE A 232 -1.07 10.84 -1.81
N TYR A 233 -1.38 9.93 -0.89
CA TYR A 233 -0.93 10.05 0.50
C TYR A 233 0.59 9.87 0.64
N TRP A 234 1.18 8.99 -0.17
CA TRP A 234 2.63 8.84 -0.31
C TRP A 234 3.31 10.16 -0.71
N CYS A 235 2.76 10.86 -1.70
CA CYS A 235 3.25 12.18 -2.11
C CYS A 235 3.01 13.25 -1.05
N LYS A 236 1.79 13.36 -0.53
CA LYS A 236 1.39 14.36 0.49
C LYS A 236 2.30 14.33 1.71
N THR A 237 2.64 13.14 2.19
CA THR A 237 3.43 12.94 3.41
C THR A 237 4.93 12.94 3.16
N GLY A 238 5.37 13.04 1.90
CA GLY A 238 6.78 13.02 1.52
C GLY A 238 7.48 11.70 1.84
N MET A 239 6.75 10.58 1.86
CA MET A 239 7.28 9.25 2.25
C MET A 239 8.51 8.85 1.46
N ALA A 240 8.57 9.18 0.17
CA ALA A 240 9.69 8.88 -0.70
C ALA A 240 11.03 9.34 -0.11
N ARG A 241 11.08 10.54 0.49
CA ARG A 241 12.31 11.11 1.05
C ARG A 241 12.94 10.19 2.10
N TYR A 242 12.10 9.53 2.90
CA TYR A 242 12.54 8.65 3.97
C TYR A 242 12.82 7.24 3.47
N ALA A 243 12.05 6.79 2.48
CA ALA A 243 12.26 5.49 1.84
C ALA A 243 13.51 5.45 0.96
N ASP A 244 14.06 6.60 0.58
CA ASP A 244 15.34 6.73 -0.12
C ASP A 244 16.55 6.80 0.82
N GLU A 245 16.33 6.92 2.13
CA GLU A 245 17.41 6.88 3.11
C GLU A 245 18.07 5.50 3.17
N VAL A 246 19.24 5.41 3.79
CA VAL A 246 19.90 4.11 4.02
C VAL A 246 19.05 3.24 4.94
N HIS A 247 18.64 2.07 4.44
CA HIS A 247 17.95 1.05 5.23
C HIS A 247 18.95 0.28 6.08
N ALA A 248 19.41 0.88 7.19
CA ALA A 248 20.19 0.17 8.22
C ALA A 248 19.29 -0.87 8.93
N VAL A 249 19.13 -2.04 8.29
CA VAL A 249 18.24 -3.11 8.75
C VAL A 249 18.74 -3.68 10.08
N GLN A 250 17.83 -3.78 11.04
CA GLN A 250 18.07 -4.28 12.38
C GLN A 250 17.20 -5.52 12.62
N ARG A 251 17.83 -6.58 13.12
CA ARG A 251 17.13 -7.75 13.66
C ARG A 251 16.60 -7.42 15.05
N GLN A 252 15.32 -7.69 15.31
CA GLN A 252 14.71 -7.47 16.62
C GLN A 252 14.06 -8.76 17.11
N ALA A 253 14.68 -9.38 18.12
CA ALA A 253 14.08 -10.48 18.87
C ALA A 253 13.12 -9.93 19.93
N VAL A 254 11.94 -10.53 20.05
CA VAL A 254 10.91 -10.16 21.03
C VAL A 254 10.31 -11.41 21.67
N HIS A 255 10.03 -11.34 22.97
CA HIS A 255 9.28 -12.37 23.66
C HIS A 255 7.80 -12.27 23.28
N THR A 256 7.21 -13.38 22.85
CA THR A 256 5.80 -13.49 22.51
C THR A 256 5.14 -14.59 23.31
N THR A 257 3.81 -14.71 23.20
CA THR A 257 3.03 -15.83 23.74
C THR A 257 3.48 -17.20 23.22
N GLN A 258 4.28 -17.26 22.14
CA GLN A 258 4.80 -18.51 21.55
C GLN A 258 6.34 -18.57 21.58
N GLY A 259 6.96 -17.92 22.57
CA GLY A 259 8.41 -17.87 22.71
C GLY A 259 9.04 -16.68 21.97
N VAL A 260 10.35 -16.72 21.78
CA VAL A 260 11.07 -15.64 21.10
C VAL A 260 10.75 -15.68 19.59
N ARG A 261 10.40 -14.52 19.04
CA ARG A 261 10.14 -14.30 17.62
C ARG A 261 10.94 -13.08 17.13
N VAL A 262 11.11 -12.98 15.82
CA VAL A 262 11.98 -11.97 15.21
C VAL A 262 11.21 -11.18 14.16
N TYR A 263 11.45 -9.88 14.14
CA TYR A 263 11.10 -9.03 13.01
C TYR A 263 12.27 -8.12 12.63
N TYR A 264 12.17 -7.47 11.48
CA TYR A 264 13.23 -6.61 10.94
C TYR A 264 12.72 -5.19 10.79
N ARG A 265 13.52 -4.21 11.22
CA ARG A 265 13.17 -2.78 11.14
C ARG A 265 14.33 -1.96 10.59
N SER A 266 14.09 -0.73 10.18
CA SER A 266 15.15 0.23 9.87
C SER A 266 14.72 1.65 10.24
N PRO A 267 15.67 2.58 10.45
CA PRO A 267 15.33 3.99 10.66
C PRO A 267 14.57 4.60 9.48
N ALA A 268 14.96 4.27 8.24
CA ALA A 268 14.29 4.69 7.01
C ALA A 268 12.81 4.25 7.00
N PHE A 269 12.56 2.97 7.28
CA PHE A 269 11.21 2.43 7.34
C PHE A 269 10.39 3.01 8.49
N TRP A 270 11.00 3.25 9.65
CA TRP A 270 10.36 3.97 10.75
C TRP A 270 9.90 5.35 10.32
N ARG A 271 10.79 6.16 9.74
CA ARG A 271 10.48 7.53 9.33
C ARG A 271 9.41 7.56 8.26
N ALA A 272 9.46 6.66 7.28
CA ALA A 272 8.43 6.50 6.27
C ALA A 272 7.07 6.15 6.89
N SER A 273 7.03 5.22 7.85
CA SER A 273 5.80 4.81 8.54
C SER A 273 5.25 5.91 9.47
N ALA A 274 6.14 6.60 10.19
CA ALA A 274 5.79 7.69 11.09
C ALA A 274 5.32 8.93 10.34
N ALA A 275 5.84 9.22 9.15
CA ALA A 275 5.39 10.36 8.33
C ALA A 275 3.89 10.29 7.99
N VAL A 276 3.35 9.07 7.89
CA VAL A 276 1.95 8.80 7.58
C VAL A 276 1.08 8.82 8.83
N ASN A 277 1.55 8.13 9.87
CA ASN A 277 0.70 7.73 11.00
C ASN A 277 1.02 8.44 12.31
N LEU A 278 2.20 9.04 12.43
CA LEU A 278 2.63 9.78 13.62
C LEU A 278 3.70 10.84 13.28
N PRO A 279 3.36 11.91 12.53
CA PRO A 279 4.34 12.84 11.99
C PRO A 279 5.24 13.48 13.06
N ALA A 280 4.67 13.75 14.25
CA ALA A 280 5.40 14.31 15.39
C ALA A 280 6.51 13.40 15.93
N ALA A 281 6.51 12.10 15.59
CA ALA A 281 7.50 11.13 16.06
C ALA A 281 8.46 10.65 14.96
N VAL A 282 8.48 11.27 13.78
CA VAL A 282 9.41 10.90 12.69
C VAL A 282 10.85 10.82 13.19
N ASN A 283 11.30 11.82 13.95
CA ASN A 283 12.67 11.88 14.47
C ASN A 283 12.86 11.13 15.81
N ARG A 284 11.80 10.54 16.38
CA ARG A 284 11.85 9.74 17.60
C ARG A 284 11.72 8.26 17.23
N LEU A 285 12.83 7.68 16.78
CA LEU A 285 12.88 6.30 16.28
C LEU A 285 12.24 5.31 17.26
N TYR A 286 11.43 4.41 16.71
CA TYR A 286 10.85 3.25 17.40
C TYR A 286 10.02 3.61 18.64
N SER A 287 9.41 4.79 18.64
CA SER A 287 8.46 5.18 19.68
C SER A 287 7.29 4.19 19.77
N PRO A 288 6.90 3.75 20.97
CA PRO A 288 5.72 2.89 21.14
C PRO A 288 4.40 3.60 20.80
N ALA A 289 4.42 4.91 20.56
CA ALA A 289 3.24 5.68 20.16
C ALA A 289 2.78 5.36 18.73
N LEU A 290 3.66 4.84 17.86
CA LEU A 290 3.25 4.35 16.55
C LEU A 290 2.71 2.92 16.70
N ASN A 291 1.40 2.81 16.88
CA ASN A 291 0.73 1.54 17.05
C ASN A 291 0.92 0.62 15.82
N GLY A 292 1.24 -0.64 16.08
CA GLY A 292 1.39 -1.67 15.04
C GLY A 292 2.68 -1.55 14.22
N PHE A 293 3.68 -0.77 14.66
CA PHE A 293 4.96 -0.68 13.93
C PHE A 293 5.70 -2.03 13.86
N ASP A 294 5.61 -2.84 14.92
CA ASP A 294 6.06 -4.24 14.96
C ASP A 294 5.41 -5.09 13.86
N SER A 295 4.09 -4.99 13.70
CA SER A 295 3.35 -5.69 12.65
C SER A 295 3.73 -5.21 11.24
N ARG A 296 3.89 -3.88 11.05
CA ARG A 296 4.41 -3.30 9.79
C ARG A 296 5.81 -3.83 9.46
N CYS A 297 6.66 -3.99 10.47
CA CYS A 297 8.00 -4.54 10.32
C CYS A 297 8.00 -6.00 9.84
N CYS A 298 6.99 -6.80 10.21
CA CYS A 298 6.85 -8.16 9.67
C CYS A 298 6.61 -8.14 8.15
N ALA A 299 5.70 -7.29 7.67
CA ALA A 299 5.48 -7.12 6.23
C ALA A 299 6.69 -6.50 5.51
N TYR A 300 7.34 -5.52 6.12
CA TYR A 300 8.56 -4.90 5.58
C TYR A 300 9.72 -5.89 5.43
N GLY A 301 9.96 -6.75 6.43
CA GLY A 301 11.00 -7.78 6.33
C GLY A 301 10.75 -8.77 5.18
N VAL A 302 9.50 -9.14 4.95
CA VAL A 302 9.11 -9.98 3.80
C VAL A 302 9.26 -9.20 2.49
N ALA A 303 8.87 -7.93 2.45
CA ALA A 303 9.05 -7.09 1.27
C ALA A 303 10.54 -6.90 0.93
N LEU A 304 11.43 -6.75 1.91
CA LEU A 304 12.87 -6.74 1.65
C LEU A 304 13.32 -8.04 0.98
N ALA A 305 12.91 -9.19 1.52
CA ALA A 305 13.26 -10.51 1.01
C ALA A 305 12.73 -10.79 -0.42
N VAL A 306 11.54 -10.29 -0.76
CA VAL A 306 10.90 -10.54 -2.06
C VAL A 306 11.31 -9.51 -3.10
N LEU A 307 11.55 -8.25 -2.70
CA LEU A 307 11.74 -7.15 -3.64
C LEU A 307 13.20 -6.78 -3.87
N THR A 308 14.09 -7.15 -2.96
CA THR A 308 15.50 -6.74 -2.97
C THR A 308 16.43 -7.95 -2.96
N GLU A 309 17.71 -7.72 -3.23
CA GLU A 309 18.77 -8.72 -3.02
C GLU A 309 19.38 -8.66 -1.61
N LEU A 310 18.82 -7.87 -0.70
CA LEU A 310 19.35 -7.70 0.65
C LEU A 310 19.21 -8.99 1.45
N ARG A 311 20.32 -9.42 2.04
CA ARG A 311 20.29 -10.45 3.07
C ARG A 311 19.93 -9.85 4.42
N LEU A 312 19.00 -10.50 5.11
CA LEU A 312 18.61 -10.14 6.46
C LEU A 312 19.62 -10.67 7.48
N LEU A 313 19.73 -9.96 8.60
CA LEU A 313 20.66 -10.30 9.67
C LEU A 313 20.22 -11.58 10.40
N ASP A 314 21.16 -12.49 10.63
CA ASP A 314 20.99 -13.64 11.50
C ASP A 314 21.20 -13.29 12.98
N GLU A 315 21.12 -14.30 13.85
CA GLU A 315 21.32 -14.14 15.30
C GLU A 315 22.72 -13.63 15.70
N HIS A 316 23.71 -13.76 14.81
CA HIS A 316 25.07 -13.28 15.00
C HIS A 316 25.27 -11.88 14.39
N GLY A 317 24.22 -11.25 13.86
CA GLY A 317 24.28 -9.96 13.19
C GLY A 317 24.94 -10.00 11.81
N ARG A 318 25.03 -11.17 11.17
CA ARG A 318 25.58 -11.32 9.81
C ARG A 318 24.45 -11.34 8.79
N ALA A 319 24.62 -10.63 7.67
CA ALA A 319 23.64 -10.57 6.60
C ALA A 319 23.65 -11.86 5.74
N THR A 320 22.98 -12.91 6.21
CA THR A 320 23.02 -14.26 5.60
C THR A 320 21.64 -14.77 5.17
N LEU A 321 20.56 -14.27 5.77
CA LEU A 321 19.23 -14.84 5.58
C LEU A 321 18.54 -14.25 4.34
N TRP A 322 17.94 -15.11 3.52
CA TRP A 322 17.13 -14.66 2.37
C TRP A 322 15.72 -14.22 2.78
N TYR A 323 15.19 -14.77 3.86
CA TYR A 323 13.82 -14.52 4.33
C TYR A 323 13.82 -14.29 5.84
N PRO A 324 12.80 -13.59 6.36
CA PRO A 324 12.67 -13.41 7.81
C PRO A 324 12.60 -14.74 8.56
N GLU A 325 13.21 -14.81 9.74
CA GLU A 325 13.07 -15.97 10.62
C GLU A 325 11.60 -16.27 10.94
N GLY A 326 11.22 -17.54 10.88
CA GLY A 326 9.84 -17.97 11.11
C GLY A 326 8.86 -17.67 9.96
N TYR A 327 9.34 -17.09 8.85
CA TYR A 327 8.53 -16.94 7.64
C TYR A 327 8.44 -18.26 6.88
N THR A 328 7.20 -18.65 6.58
CA THR A 328 6.90 -19.75 5.66
C THR A 328 6.45 -19.13 4.36
N ARG A 329 7.17 -19.41 3.26
CA ARG A 329 6.76 -18.95 1.93
C ARG A 329 5.34 -19.41 1.64
N ARG A 330 4.53 -18.49 1.11
CA ARG A 330 3.17 -18.81 0.66
C ARG A 330 3.31 -19.77 -0.54
N ARG A 331 2.64 -20.92 -0.50
CA ARG A 331 2.74 -21.92 -1.57
C ARG A 331 2.16 -21.38 -2.87
N TRP A 332 2.79 -21.74 -3.98
CA TRP A 332 2.27 -21.57 -5.32
C TRP A 332 1.53 -22.88 -5.62
N TRP A 333 0.22 -22.92 -5.33
CA TRP A 333 -0.67 -24.09 -5.43
C TRP A 333 -0.09 -25.42 -4.92
#